data_AF-A0A094LBM5-F1
#
_entry.id   AF-A0A094LBM5-F1
#
_cell.length_a   1.000
_cell.length_b   1.000
_cell.length_c   1.000
_cell.angle_alpha   90.00
_cell.angle_beta   90.00
_cell.angle_gamma   90.00
#
_symmetry.space_group_name_H-M   'P 1'
#
loop_
_entity.id
_entity.type
_entity.pdbx_description
1 polymer ?
#
loop_
_entity_poly.entity_id
_entity_poly.type
_entity_poly.pdbx_seq_one_letter_code
_entity_poly.pdbx_strand_id
1 'polypeptide(L)'
;EPIQKPHEGPGEMGKPVVIPKEEQEKMKEMFKINQFNLMASEMIALNRSLPDVRLEGCKTKVYADNLPTTSVVIVFHNEAWSTLLRTVHSVINRSPRHMLEEIVLVDDASERG
;
A
#
# COMPACT_ATOMS: atom_id res chain seq x y z
N GLU A 1 -17.84 -4.82 -3.11
CA GLU A 1 -17.11 -3.97 -2.13
C GLU A 1 -15.86 -4.72 -1.68
N PRO A 2 -14.69 -4.07 -1.54
CA PRO A 2 -13.52 -4.74 -0.99
C PRO A 2 -13.79 -5.01 0.50
N ILE A 3 -13.82 -6.29 0.86
CA ILE A 3 -14.04 -6.76 2.24
C ILE A 3 -12.88 -6.23 3.11
N GLN A 4 -13.17 -5.31 4.04
CA GLN A 4 -12.21 -4.87 5.04
C GLN A 4 -11.85 -6.06 5.93
N LYS A 5 -10.62 -6.56 5.77
CA LYS A 5 -10.05 -7.61 6.63
C LYS A 5 -9.82 -7.01 8.04
N PRO A 6 -10.03 -7.78 9.12
CA PRO A 6 -9.80 -7.31 10.48
C PRO A 6 -8.37 -6.77 10.71
N HIS A 7 -8.21 -5.81 11.61
CA HIS A 7 -6.92 -5.24 12.07
C HIS A 7 -6.03 -6.25 12.85
N GLU A 8 -6.18 -7.54 12.58
CA GLU A 8 -5.39 -8.65 13.17
C GLU A 8 -4.91 -9.63 12.10
N GLY A 9 -5.04 -9.25 10.81
CA GLY A 9 -4.68 -10.10 9.68
C GLY A 9 -3.18 -10.16 9.35
N PRO A 10 -2.80 -11.02 8.39
CA PRO A 10 -1.42 -11.12 7.89
C PRO A 10 -0.86 -9.75 7.48
N GLY A 11 0.36 -9.44 7.92
CA GLY A 11 1.06 -8.20 7.56
C GLY A 11 0.67 -6.95 8.36
N GLU A 12 -0.25 -7.07 9.30
CA GLU A 12 -0.62 -5.95 10.18
C GLU A 12 0.56 -5.54 11.07
N MET A 13 0.70 -4.23 11.31
CA MET A 13 1.86 -3.65 11.99
C MET A 13 3.19 -4.02 11.32
N GLY A 14 3.18 -4.27 10.01
CA GLY A 14 4.38 -4.63 9.25
C GLY A 14 4.99 -5.99 9.63
N LYS A 15 4.24 -6.86 10.33
CA LYS A 15 4.70 -8.22 10.67
C LYS A 15 4.94 -9.04 9.40
N PRO A 16 5.90 -9.98 9.40
CA PRO A 16 6.11 -10.86 8.26
C PRO A 16 4.89 -11.76 8.02
N VAL A 17 4.57 -12.00 6.75
CA VAL A 17 3.56 -12.98 6.33
C VAL A 17 4.24 -14.31 6.06
N VAL A 18 3.81 -15.35 6.76
CA VAL A 18 4.31 -16.72 6.56
C VAL A 18 3.34 -17.46 5.66
N ILE A 19 3.83 -17.96 4.53
CA ILE A 19 3.05 -18.77 3.59
C ILE A 19 3.16 -20.25 3.99
N PRO A 20 2.03 -20.98 4.10
CA PRO A 20 2.04 -22.43 4.38
C PRO A 20 2.89 -23.20 3.36
N LYS A 21 3.47 -24.33 3.78
CA LYS A 21 4.37 -25.13 2.92
C LYS A 21 3.66 -25.63 1.66
N GLU A 22 2.38 -25.93 1.80
CA GLU A 22 1.49 -26.44 0.78
C GLU A 22 1.27 -25.43 -0.36
N GLU A 23 1.38 -24.13 -0.06
CA GLU A 23 1.17 -23.04 -1.01
C GLU A 23 2.46 -22.48 -1.61
N GLN A 24 3.63 -23.03 -1.24
CA GLN A 24 4.93 -22.49 -1.69
C GLN A 24 5.13 -22.58 -3.20
N GLU A 25 4.66 -23.64 -3.87
CA GLU A 25 4.79 -23.76 -5.32
C GLU A 25 3.94 -22.71 -6.05
N LYS A 26 2.69 -22.52 -5.62
CA LYS A 26 1.82 -21.46 -6.15
C LYS A 26 2.40 -20.07 -5.90
N MET A 27 3.01 -19.84 -4.73
CA MET A 27 3.70 -18.59 -4.41
C MET A 27 4.89 -18.34 -5.35
N LYS A 28 5.68 -19.37 -5.70
CA LYS A 28 6.77 -19.26 -6.69
C LYS A 28 6.26 -18.96 -8.11
N GLU A 29 5.11 -19.52 -8.49
CA GLU A 29 4.49 -19.20 -9.78
C GLU A 29 4.02 -17.75 -9.83
N MET A 30 3.30 -17.30 -8.79
CA MET A 30 2.84 -15.91 -8.68
C MET A 30 3.99 -14.90 -8.62
N PHE A 31 5.13 -15.30 -8.05
CA PHE A 31 6.34 -14.46 -8.04
C PHE A 31 6.82 -14.11 -9.45
N LYS A 32 6.65 -14.99 -10.44
CA LYS A 32 7.08 -14.72 -11.83
C LYS A 32 6.30 -13.58 -12.49
N ILE A 33 5.07 -13.31 -12.02
CA ILE A 33 4.16 -12.34 -12.62
C ILE A 33 4.63 -10.90 -12.36
N ASN A 34 5.04 -10.60 -11.13
CA ASN A 34 5.40 -9.25 -10.67
C ASN A 34 6.78 -9.15 -9.98
N GLN A 35 7.56 -10.23 -9.92
CA GLN A 35 8.89 -10.29 -9.28
C GLN A 35 8.88 -9.95 -7.77
N PHE A 36 7.72 -10.09 -7.12
CA PHE A 36 7.58 -10.07 -5.67
C PHE A 36 6.51 -11.08 -5.22
N ASN A 37 6.40 -11.32 -3.92
CA ASN A 37 5.42 -12.27 -3.37
C ASN A 37 3.99 -11.70 -3.44
N LEU A 38 3.36 -11.84 -4.60
CA LEU A 38 2.02 -11.36 -4.88
C LEU A 38 0.97 -12.02 -3.98
N MET A 39 1.12 -13.32 -3.71
CA MET A 39 0.24 -14.06 -2.79
C MET A 39 0.24 -13.42 -1.39
N ALA A 40 1.42 -13.13 -0.83
CA ALA A 40 1.51 -12.43 0.44
C ALA A 40 0.86 -11.04 0.36
N SER A 41 1.07 -10.28 -0.72
CA SER A 41 0.41 -8.98 -0.90
C SER A 41 -1.12 -9.09 -0.86
N GLU A 42 -1.72 -10.06 -1.56
CA GLU A 42 -3.17 -10.28 -1.56
C GLU A 42 -3.73 -10.71 -0.19
N MET A 43 -2.93 -11.39 0.63
CA MET A 43 -3.30 -11.73 2.00
C MET A 43 -3.40 -10.50 2.90
N ILE A 44 -2.56 -9.50 2.68
CA ILE A 44 -2.44 -8.29 3.51
C ILE A 44 -3.58 -7.30 3.21
N ALA A 45 -4.16 -6.71 4.26
CA ALA A 45 -5.22 -5.71 4.14
C ALA A 45 -4.75 -4.42 3.42
N LEU A 46 -5.57 -3.88 2.52
CA LEU A 46 -5.27 -2.64 1.78
C LEU A 46 -5.04 -1.44 2.71
N ASN A 47 -5.70 -1.43 3.86
CA ASN A 47 -5.64 -0.40 4.89
C ASN A 47 -4.82 -0.83 6.13
N ARG A 48 -3.81 -1.72 5.97
CA ARG A 48 -2.97 -2.16 7.09
C ARG A 48 -2.35 -1.00 7.87
N SER A 49 -2.16 -1.18 9.17
CA SER A 49 -1.38 -0.26 9.99
C SER A 49 0.11 -0.57 9.87
N LEU A 50 0.95 0.44 10.14
CA LEU A 50 2.41 0.27 10.23
C LEU A 50 2.89 0.88 11.55
N PRO A 51 3.94 0.32 12.16
CA PRO A 51 4.57 0.92 13.33
C PRO A 51 5.17 2.28 12.96
N ASP A 52 5.15 3.21 13.92
CA ASP A 52 5.84 4.48 13.76
C ASP A 52 7.32 4.30 14.08
N VAL A 53 8.15 4.24 13.03
CA VAL A 53 9.60 4.09 13.12
C VAL A 53 10.35 5.43 13.10
N ARG A 54 9.63 6.56 13.15
CA ARG A 54 10.24 7.90 13.16
C ARG A 54 10.96 8.15 14.49
N LEU A 55 12.05 8.91 14.43
CA LEU A 55 12.75 9.41 15.62
C LEU A 55 11.83 10.31 16.46
N GLU A 56 12.04 10.35 17.78
CA GLU A 56 11.19 11.13 18.70
C GLU A 56 11.09 12.61 18.31
N GLY A 57 12.19 13.23 17.86
CA GLY A 57 12.18 14.63 17.41
C GLY A 57 11.29 14.91 16.19
N CYS A 58 10.99 13.89 15.36
CA CYS A 58 10.05 14.03 14.25
C CYS A 58 8.59 14.08 14.71
N LYS A 59 8.27 13.46 15.87
CA LYS A 59 6.90 13.37 16.39
C LYS A 59 6.42 14.68 16.98
N THR A 60 7.34 15.50 17.48
CA THR A 60 7.05 16.80 18.11
C THR A 60 7.24 17.99 17.16
N LYS A 61 7.52 17.75 15.88
CA LYS A 61 7.74 18.82 14.91
C LYS A 61 6.42 19.48 14.55
N VAL A 62 6.37 20.80 14.76
CA VAL A 62 5.23 21.64 14.40
C VAL A 62 5.46 22.22 13.01
N TYR A 63 4.42 22.23 12.19
CA TYR A 63 4.41 22.81 10.85
C TYR A 63 3.45 24.01 10.83
N ALA A 64 3.61 24.89 9.84
CA ALA A 64 2.64 25.98 9.64
C ALA A 64 1.29 25.40 9.20
N ASP A 65 0.18 26.04 9.60
CA ASP A 65 -1.17 25.57 9.26
C ASP A 65 -1.50 25.74 7.77
N ASN A 66 -0.88 26.73 7.10
CA ASN A 66 -1.18 27.11 5.72
C ASN A 66 -0.22 26.47 4.72
N LEU A 67 -0.08 25.14 4.79
CA LEU A 67 0.66 24.41 3.78
C LEU A 67 -0.13 24.37 2.46
N PRO A 68 0.56 24.41 1.31
CA PRO A 68 -0.10 24.30 0.01
C PRO A 68 -0.75 22.93 -0.16
N THR A 69 -1.80 22.88 -0.99
CA THR A 69 -2.36 21.60 -1.44
C THR A 69 -1.41 20.88 -2.38
N THR A 70 -1.58 19.57 -2.53
CA THR A 70 -0.73 18.71 -3.35
C THR A 70 -1.57 17.72 -4.15
N SER A 71 -1.23 17.56 -5.42
CA SER A 71 -1.70 16.47 -6.29
C SER A 71 -0.68 15.34 -6.25
N VAL A 72 -1.13 14.12 -5.93
CA VAL A 72 -0.27 12.94 -5.90
C VAL A 72 -0.40 12.18 -7.22
N VAL A 73 0.66 12.16 -8.03
CA VAL A 73 0.67 11.45 -9.31
C VAL A 73 1.34 10.08 -9.12
N ILE A 74 0.64 9.01 -9.48
CA ILE A 74 1.14 7.63 -9.41
C ILE A 74 1.12 7.06 -10.82
N VAL A 75 2.30 6.92 -11.42
CA VAL A 75 2.47 6.23 -12.71
C VAL A 75 2.60 4.74 -12.44
N PHE A 76 1.86 3.91 -13.18
CA PHE A 76 1.91 2.46 -13.06
C PHE A 76 1.94 1.78 -14.43
N HIS A 77 2.64 0.64 -14.50
CA HIS A 77 2.66 -0.25 -15.66
C HIS A 77 2.63 -1.69 -15.16
N ASN A 78 1.57 -2.45 -15.48
CA ASN A 78 1.41 -3.85 -15.08
C ASN A 78 1.55 -4.11 -13.55
N GLU A 79 1.28 -3.09 -12.72
CA GLU A 79 1.38 -3.17 -11.26
C GLU A 79 0.30 -4.09 -10.67
N ALA A 80 0.60 -4.77 -9.55
CA ALA A 80 -0.41 -5.60 -8.91
C ALA A 80 -1.53 -4.73 -8.34
N TRP A 81 -2.78 -5.13 -8.57
CA TRP A 81 -3.95 -4.45 -8.02
C TRP A 81 -3.88 -4.25 -6.50
N SER A 82 -3.43 -5.28 -5.76
CA SER A 82 -3.28 -5.22 -4.31
C SER A 82 -2.22 -4.22 -3.85
N THR A 83 -1.16 -4.02 -4.61
CA THR A 83 -0.09 -3.05 -4.30
C THR A 83 -0.53 -1.65 -4.67
N LEU A 84 -1.06 -1.44 -5.88
CA LEU A 84 -1.55 -0.14 -6.36
C LEU A 84 -2.62 0.44 -5.42
N LEU A 85 -3.64 -0.36 -5.08
CA LEU A 85 -4.68 0.08 -4.17
C LEU A 85 -4.16 0.36 -2.76
N ARG A 86 -3.19 -0.43 -2.26
CA ARG A 86 -2.60 -0.18 -0.94
C ARG A 86 -1.83 1.15 -0.91
N THR A 87 -1.18 1.51 -2.00
CA THR A 87 -0.56 2.83 -2.17
C THR A 87 -1.60 3.94 -2.12
N VAL A 88 -2.67 3.83 -2.91
CA VAL A 88 -3.79 4.81 -2.92
C VAL A 88 -4.41 4.95 -1.53
N HIS A 89 -4.74 3.84 -0.86
CA HIS A 89 -5.28 3.84 0.50
C HIS A 89 -4.31 4.47 1.50
N SER A 90 -3.01 4.23 1.37
CA SER A 90 -2.00 4.84 2.25
C SER A 90 -1.96 6.35 2.09
N VAL A 91 -2.04 6.87 0.87
CA VAL A 91 -2.10 8.31 0.61
C VAL A 91 -3.35 8.91 1.25
N ILE A 92 -4.53 8.32 1.02
CA ILE A 92 -5.79 8.82 1.59
C ILE A 92 -5.78 8.79 3.11
N ASN A 93 -5.27 7.73 3.73
CA ASN A 93 -5.34 7.53 5.17
C ASN A 93 -4.28 8.32 5.96
N ARG A 94 -3.16 8.69 5.33
CA ARG A 94 -2.00 9.30 6.01
C ARG A 94 -1.70 10.73 5.58
N SER A 95 -2.39 11.25 4.57
CA SER A 95 -2.35 12.66 4.20
C SER A 95 -3.52 13.42 4.83
N PRO A 96 -3.28 14.59 5.45
CA PRO A 96 -4.36 15.45 5.91
C PRO A 96 -5.26 15.86 4.74
N ARG A 97 -6.59 15.67 4.90
CA ARG A 97 -7.56 15.82 3.81
C ARG A 97 -7.56 17.20 3.14
N HIS A 98 -7.29 18.26 3.89
CA HIS A 98 -7.26 19.63 3.37
C HIS A 98 -6.01 19.93 2.54
N MET A 99 -4.97 19.08 2.59
CA MET A 99 -3.77 19.23 1.78
C MET A 99 -3.78 18.34 0.53
N LEU A 100 -4.62 17.31 0.47
CA LEU A 100 -4.68 16.40 -0.66
C LEU A 100 -5.73 16.90 -1.65
N GLU A 101 -5.29 17.47 -2.77
CA GLU A 101 -6.17 17.97 -3.83
C GLU A 101 -6.78 16.81 -4.61
N GLU A 102 -5.91 15.94 -5.13
CA GLU A 102 -6.29 14.82 -5.99
C GLU A 102 -5.21 13.72 -5.98
N ILE A 103 -5.61 12.52 -6.42
CA ILE A 103 -4.70 11.41 -6.74
C ILE A 103 -4.89 11.08 -8.21
N VAL A 104 -3.84 11.28 -9.01
CA VAL A 104 -3.86 11.02 -10.45
C VAL A 104 -3.14 9.71 -10.73
N LEU A 105 -3.89 8.70 -11.15
CA LEU A 105 -3.34 7.42 -11.59
C LEU A 105 -3.07 7.50 -13.10
N VAL A 106 -1.80 7.35 -13.49
CA VAL A 106 -1.37 7.39 -14.88
C VAL A 106 -0.95 5.99 -15.31
N ASP A 107 -1.73 5.40 -16.22
CA ASP A 107 -1.41 4.12 -16.83
C ASP A 107 -0.39 4.31 -17.96
N ASP A 108 0.82 3.77 -17.80
CA ASP A 108 1.86 3.77 -18.81
C ASP A 108 1.74 2.53 -19.71
N ALA A 109 0.62 2.45 -20.44
CA ALA A 109 0.32 1.36 -21.39
C ALA A 109 0.41 -0.05 -20.78
N SER A 110 -0.27 -0.28 -19.65
CA SER A 110 -0.40 -1.63 -19.09
C SER A 110 -1.04 -2.60 -20.08
N GLU A 111 -0.49 -3.81 -20.15
CA GLU A 111 -0.98 -4.89 -21.02
C GLU A 111 -1.98 -5.79 -20.26
N ARG A 112 -1.95 -5.74 -18.94
CA ARG A 112 -2.79 -6.53 -18.03
C ARG A 112 -3.99 -5.69 -17.60
N GLY A 113 -5.12 -5.89 -18.28
CA GLY A 113 -6.43 -5.30 -17.98
C GLY A 113 -7.51 -6.36 -17.92
#